data_AF-A0A8R1IQN4-F1
#
_entry.id   AF-A0A8R1IQN4-F1
#
_cell.length_a   1.000
_cell.length_b   1.000
_cell.length_c   1.000
_cell.angle_alpha   90.00
_cell.angle_beta   90.00
_cell.angle_gamma   90.00
#
_symmetry.space_group_name_H-M   'P 1'
#
loop_
_entity.id
_entity.type
_entity.pdbx_description
1 polymer ?
#
loop_
_entity_poly.entity_id
_entity_poly.type
_entity_poly.pdbx_seq_one_letter_code
_entity_poly.pdbx_strand_id
1 'polypeptide(L)'
;MTGVRRAIDAFKSENQNGQHDDVINGYHGTVIELIDMPEIFITPVEVIAQNRLFYHVVDNDRIATKILRKFNEMQLPGELNFYPMNRVTAP
;
A
#
# COMPACT_ATOMS: atom_id res chain seq x y z
N MET A 1 -3.63 11.59 1.75
CA MET A 1 -2.85 10.32 1.66
C MET A 1 -1.85 10.17 2.82
N THR A 2 -2.27 10.35 4.08
CA THR A 2 -1.34 10.41 5.24
C THR A 2 -1.48 9.24 6.21
N GLY A 3 -2.58 8.48 6.16
CA GLY A 3 -2.84 7.44 7.16
C GLY A 3 -1.91 6.22 7.08
N VAL A 4 -1.72 5.63 5.89
CA VAL A 4 -0.90 4.42 5.75
C VAL A 4 0.57 4.68 6.01
N ARG A 5 1.09 5.81 5.51
CA ARG A 5 2.47 6.22 5.80
C ARG A 5 2.69 6.34 7.31
N ARG A 6 1.75 6.90 8.06
CA ARG A 6 1.81 6.92 9.54
C ARG A 6 1.80 5.53 10.17
N ALA A 7 1.04 4.59 9.63
CA ALA A 7 1.07 3.20 10.10
C ALA A 7 2.45 2.54 9.84
N ILE A 8 3.03 2.77 8.66
CA ILE A 8 4.38 2.29 8.31
C ILE A 8 5.45 2.95 9.18
N ASP A 9 5.35 4.25 9.45
CA ASP A 9 6.26 4.97 10.34
C ASP A 9 6.17 4.45 11.78
N ALA A 10 4.97 4.08 12.23
CA ALA A 10 4.80 3.41 13.53
C ALA A 10 5.53 2.06 13.54
N PHE A 11 5.37 1.23 12.50
CA PHE A 11 6.13 -0.02 12.38
C PHE A 11 7.65 0.20 12.40
N LYS A 12 8.15 1.23 11.70
CA LYS A 12 9.57 1.60 11.73
C LYS A 12 10.04 2.00 13.13
N SER A 13 9.24 2.79 13.85
CA SER A 13 9.58 3.21 15.23
C SER A 13 9.57 2.06 16.25
N GLU A 14 8.74 1.04 16.02
CA GLU A 14 8.59 -0.13 16.88
C GLU A 14 9.55 -1.28 16.50
N ASN A 15 10.36 -1.09 15.46
CA ASN A 15 11.23 -2.14 14.92
C ASN A 15 12.58 -2.27 15.67
N GLN A 16 12.53 -2.53 16.97
CA GLN A 16 13.74 -2.62 17.79
C GLN A 16 14.56 -3.90 17.53
N ASN A 17 13.90 -4.98 17.12
CA ASN A 17 14.51 -6.31 16.94
C ASN A 17 14.34 -6.89 15.52
N GLY A 18 14.01 -6.07 14.52
CA GLY A 18 13.71 -6.55 13.15
C GLY A 18 12.35 -7.26 13.01
N GLN A 19 11.50 -7.22 14.05
CA GLN A 19 10.20 -7.90 14.10
C GLN A 19 9.19 -7.41 13.05
N HIS A 20 9.42 -6.24 12.45
CA HIS A 20 8.56 -5.62 11.45
C HIS A 20 9.26 -5.43 10.10
N ASP A 21 10.44 -6.02 9.90
CA ASP A 21 11.19 -5.94 8.64
C ASP A 21 10.36 -6.46 7.46
N ASP A 22 9.49 -7.45 7.69
CA ASP A 22 8.62 -7.99 6.66
C ASP A 22 7.59 -6.96 6.17
N VAL A 23 7.00 -6.18 7.08
CA VAL A 23 6.04 -5.13 6.73
C VAL A 23 6.74 -3.92 6.13
N ILE A 24 7.91 -3.55 6.66
CA ILE A 24 8.66 -2.37 6.22
C ILE A 24 9.20 -2.58 4.80
N ASN A 25 9.77 -3.76 4.52
CA ASN A 25 10.34 -4.06 3.22
C ASN A 25 9.31 -4.54 2.19
N GLY A 26 8.20 -5.13 2.64
CA GLY A 26 7.15 -5.63 1.75
C GLY A 26 6.02 -4.64 1.44
N TYR A 27 6.18 -3.36 1.79
CA TYR A 27 5.30 -2.27 1.40
C TYR A 27 5.98 -1.40 0.34
N HIS A 28 5.37 -1.29 -0.84
CA HIS A 28 6.02 -0.65 -2.00
C HIS A 28 5.50 0.75 -2.33
N GLY A 29 4.34 1.14 -1.77
CA GLY A 29 3.68 2.40 -2.11
C GLY A 29 2.34 2.17 -2.79
N THR A 30 1.83 3.21 -3.46
CA THR A 30 0.58 3.15 -4.23
C THR A 30 0.84 2.87 -5.71
N VAL A 31 -0.15 2.35 -6.42
CA VAL A 31 -0.01 2.04 -7.87
C VAL A 31 0.46 3.28 -8.65
N ILE A 32 -0.10 4.47 -8.38
CA ILE A 32 0.29 5.71 -9.07
C ILE A 32 1.76 6.10 -8.84
N GLU A 33 2.35 5.73 -7.70
CA GLU A 33 3.77 5.98 -7.41
C GLU A 33 4.70 4.97 -8.11
N LEU A 34 4.16 3.82 -8.53
CA LEU A 34 4.93 2.69 -9.08
C LEU A 34 4.82 2.56 -10.60
N ILE A 35 3.89 3.29 -11.23
CA ILE A 35 3.73 3.29 -12.69
C ILE A 35 4.50 4.44 -13.32
N ASP A 36 5.13 4.17 -14.45
CA ASP A 36 5.69 5.18 -15.35
C ASP A 36 5.02 5.03 -16.72
N MET A 37 4.60 6.14 -17.31
CA MET A 37 3.90 6.13 -18.60
C MET A 37 4.06 7.46 -19.36
N PRO A 38 4.05 7.41 -20.71
CA PRO A 38 3.97 8.61 -21.53
C PRO A 38 2.76 9.49 -21.19
N GLU A 39 2.92 10.81 -21.29
CA GLU A 39 1.87 11.79 -20.94
C GLU A 39 0.54 11.54 -21.67
N ILE A 40 0.60 11.06 -22.91
CA ILE A 40 -0.58 10.73 -23.73
C ILE A 40 -1.50 9.68 -23.10
N PHE A 41 -0.98 8.87 -22.16
CA PHE A 41 -1.73 7.82 -21.48
C PHE A 41 -2.22 8.22 -20.08
N ILE A 42 -1.81 9.37 -19.53
CA ILE A 42 -2.19 9.79 -18.17
C ILE A 42 -3.70 9.85 -18.02
N THR A 43 -4.38 10.65 -18.85
CA THR A 43 -5.84 10.84 -18.78
C THR A 43 -6.62 9.53 -18.98
N PRO A 44 -6.38 8.71 -20.03
CA PRO A 44 -7.14 7.48 -20.18
C PRO A 44 -6.89 6.49 -19.03
N VAL A 45 -5.67 6.38 -18.52
CA VAL A 45 -5.36 5.51 -17.37
C VAL A 45 -6.05 6.01 -16.10
N GLU A 46 -6.02 7.31 -15.82
CA GLU A 46 -6.72 7.91 -14.69
C GLU A 46 -8.23 7.64 -14.73
N VAL A 47 -8.86 7.83 -15.89
CA VAL A 47 -10.30 7.60 -16.07
C VAL A 47 -10.69 6.14 -15.91
N ILE A 48 -9.86 5.20 -16.40
CA ILE A 48 -10.13 3.76 -16.35
C ILE A 48 -9.86 3.18 -14.95
N ALA A 49 -8.70 3.51 -14.37
CA ALA A 49 -8.27 2.92 -13.10
C ALA A 49 -8.94 3.60 -11.89
N GLN A 50 -9.31 4.88 -12.00
CA GLN A 50 -9.98 5.66 -10.95
C GLN A 50 -9.28 5.47 -9.59
N ASN A 51 -10.05 5.13 -8.55
CA ASN A 51 -9.53 4.92 -7.19
C ASN A 51 -8.50 3.79 -7.07
N ARG A 52 -8.40 2.87 -8.04
CA ARG A 52 -7.45 1.75 -7.99
C ARG A 52 -6.00 2.22 -8.10
N LEU A 53 -5.76 3.41 -8.66
CA LEU A 53 -4.45 4.05 -8.68
C LEU A 53 -3.89 4.34 -7.29
N PHE A 54 -4.76 4.50 -6.29
CA PHE A 54 -4.38 4.78 -4.91
C PHE A 54 -4.28 3.53 -4.03
N TYR A 55 -4.42 2.33 -4.60
CA TYR A 55 -4.31 1.10 -3.84
C TYR A 55 -2.85 0.84 -3.48
N HIS A 56 -2.63 0.34 -2.27
CA HIS A 56 -1.31 0.08 -1.73
C HIS A 56 -0.78 -1.27 -2.18
N VAL A 57 0.35 -1.30 -2.86
CA VAL A 57 1.01 -2.52 -3.32
C VAL A 57 1.84 -3.11 -2.18
N VAL A 58 1.61 -4.40 -1.90
CA VAL A 58 2.32 -5.15 -0.86
C VAL A 58 2.70 -6.54 -1.37
N ASP A 59 3.76 -7.14 -0.81
CA ASP A 59 4.22 -8.47 -1.24
C ASP A 59 3.15 -9.56 -1.02
N ASN A 60 2.46 -9.52 0.13
CA ASN A 60 1.49 -10.53 0.48
C ASN A 60 0.30 -10.03 1.31
N ASP A 61 -0.77 -10.81 1.34
CA ASP A 61 -2.02 -10.57 2.09
C ASP A 61 -1.82 -10.53 3.62
N ARG A 62 -0.79 -11.20 4.15
CA ARG A 62 -0.46 -11.12 5.57
C ARG A 62 0.05 -9.72 5.94
N ILE A 63 0.87 -9.10 5.10
CA ILE A 63 1.36 -7.73 5.28
C ILE A 63 0.20 -6.74 5.21
N ALA A 64 -0.70 -6.89 4.22
CA ALA A 64 -1.93 -6.07 4.14
C ALA A 64 -2.73 -6.11 5.45
N THR A 65 -2.92 -7.31 6.00
CA THR A 65 -3.67 -7.50 7.25
C THR A 65 -2.97 -6.84 8.45
N LYS A 66 -1.64 -6.96 8.55
CA LYS A 66 -0.86 -6.30 9.61
C LYS A 66 -1.00 -4.77 9.55
N ILE A 67 -0.89 -4.19 8.36
CA ILE A 67 -1.04 -2.75 8.15
C ILE A 67 -2.46 -2.30 8.49
N LEU A 68 -3.48 -3.03 8.02
CA LEU A 68 -4.88 -2.73 8.33
C LEU A 68 -5.16 -2.74 9.82
N ARG A 69 -4.66 -3.75 10.54
CA ARG A 69 -4.81 -3.85 11.99
C ARG A 69 -4.18 -2.64 12.69
N LYS A 70 -2.95 -2.27 12.33
CA LYS A 70 -2.26 -1.11 12.92
C LYS A 70 -2.99 0.20 12.60
N PHE A 71 -3.48 0.35 11.38
CA PHE A 71 -4.25 1.51 10.94
C PHE A 71 -5.53 1.69 11.79
N ASN A 72 -6.24 0.59 12.05
CA ASN A 72 -7.43 0.58 12.90
C ASN A 72 -7.10 0.82 14.38
N GLU A 73 -6.03 0.22 14.91
CA GLU A 73 -5.55 0.45 16.29
C GLU A 73 -5.21 1.93 16.53
N MET A 74 -4.64 2.60 15.53
CA MET A 74 -4.32 4.03 15.55
C MET A 74 -5.53 4.95 15.27
N GLN A 75 -6.72 4.38 15.03
CA GLN A 75 -7.97 5.09 14.71
C GLN A 75 -7.78 6.11 13.57
N LEU A 76 -7.00 5.75 12.55
CA LEU A 76 -6.72 6.64 11.44
C LEU A 76 -7.94 6.76 10.53
N PRO A 77 -8.29 7.97 10.06
CA PRO A 77 -9.40 8.16 9.13
C PRO A 77 -9.01 7.74 7.71
N GLY A 78 -9.96 7.15 6.99
CA GLY A 78 -9.84 6.83 5.57
C GLY A 78 -10.11 5.37 5.25
N GLU A 79 -10.27 5.09 3.96
CA GLU A 79 -10.39 3.74 3.42
C GLU A 79 -9.01 3.22 3.01
N LEU A 80 -8.79 1.93 3.24
CA LEU A 80 -7.51 1.30 3.00
C LEU A 80 -7.67 0.10 2.06
N ASN A 81 -7.15 0.24 0.84
CA ASN A 81 -7.20 -0.78 -0.21
C ASN A 81 -5.80 -1.25 -0.57
N PHE A 82 -5.66 -2.54 -0.85
CA PHE A 82 -4.37 -3.18 -1.11
C PHE A 82 -4.37 -4.01 -2.40
N TYR A 83 -3.21 -4.08 -3.03
CA TYR A 83 -2.84 -5.04 -4.07
C TYR A 83 -1.76 -5.99 -3.55
N PRO A 84 -2.14 -7.18 -3.05
CA PRO A 84 -1.18 -8.19 -2.60
C PRO A 84 -0.64 -8.98 -3.79
N MET A 85 0.67 -8.87 -4.07
CA MET A 85 1.31 -9.48 -5.24
C MET A 85 1.14 -11.01 -5.28
N ASN A 86 1.12 -11.68 -4.13
CA ASN A 86 0.91 -13.12 -4.04
C ASN A 86 -0.51 -13.61 -4.44
N ARG A 87 -1.48 -12.71 -4.64
CA ARG A 87 -2.85 -13.04 -5.07
C ARG A 87 -3.18 -12.55 -6.48
N VAL A 88 -2.30 -11.78 -7.11
CA VAL A 88 -2.52 -11.29 -8.46
C VAL A 88 -2.11 -12.38 -9.45
N THR A 89 -3.10 -12.94 -10.14
CA THR A 89 -2.86 -13.88 -11.25
C THR A 89 -3.16 -13.17 -12.56
N ALA A 90 -2.24 -13.29 -13.52
CA ALA A 90 -2.53 -12.88 -14.89
C ALA A 90 -3.71 -13.72 -15.44
N PRO A 91 -4.64 -13.09 -16.19
CA PRO A 91 -5.69 -13.82 -16.90
C PRO A 91 -5.14 -14.70 -18.02
#